data_AF-A0A7V9BDX0-F1
#
_entry.id   AF-A0A7V9BDX0-F1
#
_cell.length_a   1.000
_cell.length_b   1.000
_cell.length_c   1.000
_cell.angle_alpha   90.00
_cell.angle_beta   90.00
_cell.angle_gamma   90.00
#
_symmetry.space_group_name_H-M   'P 1'
#
loop_
_entity.id
_entity.type
_entity.pdbx_description
1 polymer ?
#
loop_
_entity_poly.entity_id
_entity_poly.type
_entity_poly.pdbx_seq_one_letter_code
_entity_poly.pdbx_strand_id
1 'polypeptide(L)' 'LICRADDRGDPVIQISPPLVAGQAEFDEIVRILGEVLTEAATLMR' A
#
# COMPACT_ATOMS: atom_id res chain seq x y z
N LEU A 1 -2.49 -2.10 -8.86
CA LEU A 1 -1.66 -2.53 -7.71
C LEU A 1 -0.63 -3.51 -8.22
N ILE A 2 0.66 -3.22 -8.06
CA ILE A 2 1.74 -4.14 -8.46
C ILE A 2 2.50 -4.50 -7.19
N CYS A 3 2.55 -5.79 -6.89
CA CYS A 3 3.44 -6.34 -5.86
C CYS A 3 4.71 -6.82 -6.56
N ARG A 4 5.87 -6.34 -6.12
CA ARG A 4 7.17 -6.77 -6.64
C ARG A 4 8.21 -6.73 -5.53
N ALA A 5 9.36 -7.37 -5.76
CA ALA A 5 10.55 -7.07 -5.00
C ALA A 5 11.13 -5.73 -5.46
N ASP A 6 11.62 -4.90 -4.54
CA ASP A 6 12.47 -3.78 -4.90
C ASP A 6 13.89 -4.25 -5.26
N ASP A 7 14.79 -3.31 -5.51
CA ASP A 7 16.20 -3.59 -5.83
C ASP A 7 16.98 -4.22 -4.68
N ARG A 8 16.44 -4.19 -3.46
CA ARG A 8 17.01 -4.77 -2.24
C ARG A 8 16.43 -6.15 -1.91
N GLY A 9 15.43 -6.60 -2.68
CA GLY A 9 14.71 -7.84 -2.42
C GLY A 9 13.59 -7.70 -1.41
N ASP A 10 13.30 -6.48 -0.94
CA ASP A 10 12.22 -6.24 0.00
C ASP A 10 10.86 -6.22 -0.73
N PRO A 11 9.80 -6.79 -0.14
CA PRO A 11 8.49 -6.78 -0.75
C PRO A 11 7.91 -5.35 -0.75
N VAL A 12 7.63 -4.83 -1.94
CA VAL A 12 7.02 -3.52 -2.11
C VAL A 12 5.69 -3.58 -2.85
N ILE A 13 4.77 -2.72 -2.43
CA ILE A 13 3.47 -2.50 -3.07
C ILE A 13 3.50 -1.13 -3.73
N GLN A 14 3.37 -1.09 -5.05
CA GLN A 14 3.28 0.15 -5.81
C GLN A 14 1.83 0.46 -6.18
N ILE A 15 1.40 1.70 -5.91
CA ILE A 15 0.10 2.24 -6.31
C ILE A 15 0.30 3.40 -7.28
N SER A 16 -0.58 3.51 -8.27
CA SER A 16 -0.54 4.54 -9.31
C SER A 16 -1.90 5.24 -9.37
N PRO A 17 -2.19 6.15 -8.42
CA PRO A 17 -3.42 6.92 -8.47
C PRO A 17 -3.41 7.87 -9.68
N PRO A 18 -4.57 8.25 -10.22
CA PRO A 18 -4.66 9.24 -11.30
C PRO A 18 -4.07 10.59 -10.89
N LEU A 19 -3.60 11.38 -11.86
CA LEU A 19 -3.03 12.72 -11.60
C LEU A 19 -4.04 13.73 -11.01
N VAL A 20 -5.33 13.43 -11.14
CA VAL A 20 -6.43 14.23 -10.60
C VAL A 20 -6.81 13.84 -9.16
N ALA A 21 -6.19 12.80 -8.59
CA ALA A 21 -6.48 12.36 -7.23
C ALA A 21 -6.10 13.46 -6.22
N GLY A 22 -7.03 13.78 -5.32
CA GLY A 22 -6.85 14.75 -4.25
C GLY A 22 -6.72 14.06 -2.90
N GLN A 23 -6.80 14.87 -1.83
CA GLN A 23 -6.59 14.41 -0.46
C GLN A 23 -7.54 13.27 -0.07
N ALA A 24 -8.82 13.34 -0.47
CA ALA A 24 -9.82 12.34 -0.10
C ALA A 24 -9.47 10.95 -0.64
N GLU A 25 -9.01 10.85 -1.89
CA GLU A 25 -8.59 9.57 -2.47
C GLU A 25 -7.34 9.03 -1.79
N PHE A 26 -6.38 9.89 -1.43
CA PHE A 26 -5.19 9.46 -0.69
C PHE A 26 -5.52 8.98 0.72
N ASP A 27 -6.41 9.67 1.42
CA ASP A 27 -6.85 9.28 2.77
C ASP A 27 -7.52 7.90 2.73
N GLU A 28 -8.34 7.63 1.71
CA GLU A 28 -8.97 6.33 1.52
C GLU A 28 -7.92 5.23 1.26
N ILE A 29 -6.95 5.48 0.37
CA ILE A 29 -5.86 4.54 0.07
C ILE A 29 -5.07 4.22 1.33
N VAL A 30 -4.65 5.24 2.08
CA VAL A 30 -3.86 5.07 3.31
C VAL A 30 -4.64 4.31 4.37
N ARG A 31 -5.93 4.64 4.56
CA ARG A 31 -6.78 3.94 5.53
C ARG A 31 -6.89 2.45 5.20
N ILE A 32 -7.24 2.10 3.97
CA ILE A 32 -7.42 0.70 3.55
C ILE A 32 -6.11 -0.08 3.65
N LEU A 33 -5.01 0.46 3.11
CA LEU A 33 -3.71 -0.22 3.17
C LEU A 33 -3.20 -0.33 4.62
N GLY A 34 -3.39 0.71 5.42
CA GLY A 34 -3.00 0.71 6.84
C GLY A 34 -3.71 -0.39 7.62
N GLU A 35 -5.02 -0.55 7.44
CA GLU A 35 -5.81 -1.62 8.05
C GLU A 35 -5.26 -3.01 7.65
N VAL A 36 -5.16 -3.29 6.34
CA VAL A 36 -4.76 -4.61 5.83
C VAL A 36 -3.31 -4.97 6.19
N LEU A 37 -2.38 -4.02 6.06
CA LEU A 37 -0.97 -4.27 6.37
C LEU A 37 -0.73 -4.44 7.88
N THR A 38 -1.50 -3.74 8.72
CA THR A 38 -1.44 -3.93 10.17
C THR A 38 -1.90 -5.33 10.55
N GLU A 39 -3.02 -5.79 9.98
CA GLU A 39 -3.53 -7.15 10.20
C GLU A 39 -2.52 -8.20 9.72
N ALA A 40 -2.01 -8.07 8.49
CA ALA A 40 -1.01 -8.97 7.94
C ALA A 40 0.25 -9.06 8.82
N ALA A 41 0.72 -7.92 9.36
CA ALA A 41 1.88 -7.90 10.25
C ALA A 41 1.65 -8.69 11.55
N THR A 42 0.39 -8.85 12.00
CA THR A 42 0.08 -9.72 13.16
C THR A 42 0.06 -11.20 12.81
N LEU A 43 -0.31 -11.55 11.57
CA LEU A 43 -0.38 -12.93 11.08
C LEU A 43 0.98 -13.51 10.69
N MET A 44 1.97 -12.64 10.39
CA MET A 44 3.33 -13.02 10.05
C MET A 44 4.26 -13.15 11.26
N ARG A 45 3.74 -13.04 12.49
CA ARG A 45 4.47 -13.29 13.73
C ARG A 45 4.37 -14.74 14.19
#